data_AF-A0A832CAN4-F1
#
_entry.id   AF-A0A832CAN4-F1
#
_cell.length_a   1.000
_cell.length_b   1.000
_cell.length_c   1.000
_cell.angle_alpha   90.00
_cell.angle_beta   90.00
_cell.angle_gamma   90.00
#
_symmetry.space_group_name_H-M   'P 1'
#
loop_
_entity.id
_entity.type
_entity.pdbx_description
1 polymer ?
#
loop_
_entity_poly.entity_id
_entity_poly.type
_entity_poly.pdbx_seq_one_letter_code
_entity_poly.pdbx_strand_id
1 'polypeptide(L)'
;MDKIEALIGLIDELLIALALVGVLSVIAYHLNIIGLGEAIVLTIILAAILAFIAYKVLEVHRQKVRVGIEAYIGKKAKVVEVRGSKILIMVEGELWQAESEDKLEQGETVIIVGFINGKFKVKLLKA
;
A
#
# COMPACT_ATOMS: atom_id res chain seq x y z
N MET A 1 -10.45 -9.71 7.77
CA MET A 1 -10.60 -8.65 8.78
C MET A 1 -11.47 -7.58 8.17
N ASP A 2 -12.68 -7.46 8.69
CA ASP A 2 -13.65 -6.49 8.17
C ASP A 2 -13.16 -5.07 8.47
N LYS A 3 -13.53 -4.11 7.61
CA LYS A 3 -13.15 -2.69 7.81
C LYS A 3 -13.55 -2.17 9.20
N ILE A 4 -14.63 -2.72 9.76
CA ILE A 4 -15.12 -2.38 11.10
C ILE A 4 -14.20 -2.93 12.18
N GLU A 5 -13.73 -4.18 12.07
CA GLU A 5 -12.79 -4.78 13.04
C GLU A 5 -11.47 -4.02 13.08
N ALA A 6 -10.92 -3.68 11.90
CA ALA A 6 -9.68 -2.91 11.80
C ALA A 6 -9.83 -1.49 12.38
N LEU A 7 -11.01 -0.88 12.20
CA LEU A 7 -11.32 0.44 12.75
C LEU A 7 -11.46 0.39 14.27
N ILE A 8 -12.14 -0.62 14.81
CA ILE A 8 -12.33 -0.79 16.25
C ILE A 8 -10.98 -1.02 16.94
N GLY A 9 -10.13 -1.90 16.40
CA GLY A 9 -8.78 -2.12 16.94
C GLY A 9 -7.99 -0.82 17.00
N LEU A 10 -7.87 -0.13 15.87
CA LEU A 10 -7.12 1.13 15.79
C LEU A 10 -7.63 2.21 16.77
N ILE A 11 -8.95 2.30 16.98
CA ILE A 11 -9.54 3.23 17.96
C ILE A 11 -9.11 2.85 19.38
N ASP A 12 -9.09 1.56 19.72
CA ASP A 12 -8.66 1.07 21.02
C ASP A 12 -7.17 1.35 21.26
N GLU A 13 -6.30 1.08 20.29
CA GLU A 13 -4.88 1.45 20.37
C GLU A 13 -4.67 2.95 20.54
N LEU A 14 -5.45 3.78 19.83
CA LEU A 14 -5.36 5.24 19.95
C LEU A 14 -5.79 5.73 21.35
N LEU A 15 -6.85 5.14 21.89
CA LEU A 15 -7.34 5.43 23.25
C LEU A 15 -6.31 5.08 24.31
N ILE A 16 -5.72 3.88 24.22
CA ILE A 16 -4.68 3.43 25.15
C ILE A 16 -3.47 4.36 25.07
N ALA A 17 -3.01 4.71 23.86
CA ALA A 17 -1.86 5.59 23.67
C ALA A 17 -2.10 7.00 24.25
N LEU A 18 -3.30 7.58 24.02
CA LEU A 18 -3.67 8.88 24.58
C LEU A 18 -3.76 8.86 26.11
N ALA A 19 -4.33 7.80 26.69
CA ALA A 19 -4.39 7.64 28.14
C ALA A 19 -2.98 7.59 28.75
N LEU A 20 -2.06 6.86 28.10
CA LEU A 20 -0.69 6.71 28.54
C LEU A 20 0.07 8.04 28.48
N VAL A 21 -0.07 8.80 27.39
CA VAL A 21 0.47 10.16 27.26
C VAL A 21 -0.10 11.08 28.35
N GLY A 22 -1.43 11.05 28.57
CA GLY A 22 -2.08 11.86 29.59
C GLY A 22 -1.56 11.58 30.99
N VAL A 23 -1.42 10.30 31.36
CA VAL A 23 -0.86 9.89 32.67
C VAL A 23 0.57 10.38 32.82
N LEU A 24 1.41 10.23 31.80
CA LEU A 24 2.80 10.71 31.84
C LEU A 24 2.87 12.24 31.98
N SER A 25 2.02 12.98 31.26
CA SER A 25 1.93 14.43 31.36
C SER A 25 1.48 14.89 32.74
N VAL A 26 0.52 14.20 33.37
CA VAL A 26 0.08 14.49 34.76
C VAL A 26 1.19 14.23 35.76
N ILE A 27 1.92 13.11 35.63
CA ILE A 27 3.07 12.79 36.48
C ILE A 27 4.14 13.87 36.34
N ALA A 28 4.48 14.25 35.11
CA ALA A 28 5.49 15.27 34.84
C ALA A 28 5.10 16.65 35.41
N TYR A 29 3.82 17.01 35.35
CA TYR A 29 3.28 18.20 36.01
C TYR A 29 3.43 18.13 37.54
N HIS A 30 3.10 16.99 38.15
CA HIS A 30 3.18 16.84 39.61
C HIS A 30 4.61 16.82 40.14
N LEU A 31 5.57 16.39 39.32
CA LEU A 31 7.00 16.44 39.61
C LEU A 31 7.63 17.82 39.33
N ASN A 32 6.85 18.83 38.94
CA ASN A 32 7.32 20.17 38.53
C ASN A 32 8.39 20.13 37.42
N ILE A 33 8.35 19.10 36.55
CA ILE A 33 9.24 19.03 35.38
C ILE A 33 8.73 19.94 34.27
N ILE A 34 7.40 20.05 34.14
CA ILE A 34 6.70 20.86 33.13
C ILE A 34 5.54 21.63 33.74
N GLY A 35 5.25 22.81 33.20
CA GLY A 35 4.08 23.61 33.54
C GLY A 35 2.79 23.12 32.85
N LEU A 36 1.63 23.62 33.30
CA LEU A 36 0.33 23.24 32.76
C LEU A 36 0.20 23.56 31.25
N GLY A 37 0.69 24.72 30.81
CA GLY A 37 0.66 25.11 29.40
C GLY A 37 1.51 24.19 28.52
N GLU A 38 2.71 23.83 29.00
CA GLU A 38 3.63 22.92 28.31
C GLU A 38 3.02 21.51 28.23
N ALA A 39 2.40 21.03 29.32
CA ALA A 39 1.71 19.74 29.35
C ALA A 39 0.58 19.68 28.32
N ILE A 40 -0.24 20.73 28.22
CA ILE A 40 -1.33 20.81 27.23
C ILE A 40 -0.77 20.78 25.81
N VAL A 41 0.23 21.62 25.52
CA VAL A 41 0.83 21.70 24.18
C VAL A 41 1.46 20.37 23.78
N LEU A 42 2.25 19.75 24.66
CA LEU A 42 2.86 18.45 24.41
C LEU A 42 1.82 17.35 24.18
N THR A 43 0.75 17.32 24.98
CA THR A 43 -0.33 16.35 24.83
C THR A 43 -1.02 16.50 23.48
N ILE A 44 -1.33 17.73 23.06
CA ILE A 44 -1.99 18.00 21.77
C ILE A 44 -1.09 17.60 20.60
N ILE A 45 0.20 17.94 20.63
CA ILE A 45 1.15 17.58 19.57
C ILE A 45 1.26 16.06 19.45
N LEU A 46 1.42 15.35 20.57
CA LEU A 46 1.52 13.90 20.58
C LEU A 46 0.22 13.24 20.09
N ALA A 47 -0.94 13.76 20.51
CA ALA A 47 -2.23 13.28 20.03
C ALA A 47 -2.38 13.44 18.51
N ALA A 48 -1.96 14.58 17.96
CA ALA A 48 -2.01 14.83 16.52
C ALA A 48 -1.10 13.86 15.73
N ILE A 49 0.12 13.60 16.24
CA ILE A 49 1.05 12.64 15.64
C ILE A 49 0.45 11.23 15.67
N LEU A 50 -0.08 10.80 16.81
CA LEU A 50 -0.72 9.48 16.95
C LEU A 50 -1.90 9.33 15.99
N ALA A 51 -2.77 10.34 15.89
CA ALA A 51 -3.89 10.33 14.95
C ALA A 51 -3.43 10.25 13.48
N PHE A 52 -2.35 10.95 13.13
CA PHE A 52 -1.77 10.91 11.79
C PHE A 52 -1.19 9.52 11.46
N ILE A 53 -0.47 8.90 12.39
CA ILE A 53 0.06 7.53 12.22
C ILE A 53 -1.10 6.55 12.05
N ALA A 54 -2.12 6.64 12.90
CA ALA A 54 -3.31 5.80 12.83
C ALA A 54 -4.01 5.93 11.47
N TYR A 55 -4.17 7.15 10.96
CA TYR A 55 -4.69 7.41 9.61
C TYR A 55 -3.86 6.72 8.52
N LYS A 56 -2.52 6.82 8.60
CA LYS A 56 -1.62 6.18 7.62
C LYS A 56 -1.70 4.65 7.67
N VAL A 57 -1.84 4.07 8.85
CA VAL A 57 -2.04 2.61 8.99
C VAL A 57 -3.34 2.17 8.31
N LEU A 58 -4.44 2.92 8.49
CA LEU A 58 -5.70 2.64 7.79
C LEU A 58 -5.59 2.82 6.27
N GLU A 59 -4.85 3.83 5.82
CA GLU A 59 -4.60 4.08 4.39
C GLU A 59 -3.88 2.89 3.74
N VAL A 60 -2.85 2.36 4.42
CA VAL A 60 -2.08 1.20 3.95
C VAL A 60 -2.93 -0.06 3.96
N HIS A 61 -3.71 -0.33 5.01
CA HIS A 61 -4.60 -1.49 5.06
C HIS A 61 -5.77 -1.41 4.06
N ARG A 62 -6.14 -0.21 3.62
CA ARG A 62 -7.13 -0.01 2.53
C ARG A 62 -6.56 -0.36 1.16
N GLN A 63 -5.25 -0.28 0.96
CA GLN A 63 -4.64 -0.78 -0.26
C GLN A 63 -4.64 -2.30 -0.15
N LYS A 64 -5.56 -2.97 -0.86
CA LYS A 64 -5.50 -4.42 -1.03
C LYS A 64 -4.07 -4.77 -1.40
N VAL A 65 -3.39 -5.53 -0.55
CA VAL A 65 -2.04 -5.99 -0.81
C VAL A 65 -2.11 -6.81 -2.10
N ARG A 66 -1.78 -6.19 -3.24
CA ARG A 66 -1.56 -6.92 -4.48
C ARG A 66 -0.17 -7.50 -4.37
N VAL A 67 -0.06 -8.65 -3.70
CA VAL A 67 1.18 -9.43 -3.64
C VAL A 67 1.12 -10.50 -4.72
N GLY A 68 2.23 -10.68 -5.44
CA GLY A 68 2.37 -11.66 -6.50
C GLY A 68 1.81 -11.21 -7.85
N ILE A 69 1.31 -12.17 -8.64
CA ILE A 69 0.89 -12.01 -10.03
C ILE A 69 -0.16 -10.89 -10.23
N GLU A 70 -1.04 -10.67 -9.27
CA GLU A 70 -2.08 -9.63 -9.32
C GLU A 70 -1.52 -8.21 -9.29
N ALA A 71 -0.30 -8.02 -8.77
CA ALA A 71 0.39 -6.74 -8.74
C ALA A 71 0.72 -6.23 -10.15
N TYR A 72 0.92 -7.17 -11.09
CA TYR A 72 1.27 -6.87 -12.47
C TYR A 72 0.06 -6.46 -13.31
N ILE A 73 -1.17 -6.78 -12.88
CA ILE A 73 -2.39 -6.41 -13.60
C ILE A 73 -2.55 -4.88 -13.62
N GLY A 74 -2.58 -4.31 -14.82
CA GLY A 74 -2.63 -2.88 -15.10
C GLY A 74 -1.26 -2.23 -15.33
N LYS A 75 -0.15 -2.94 -15.09
CA LYS A 75 1.19 -2.43 -15.40
C LYS A 75 1.49 -2.53 -16.89
N LYS A 76 2.36 -1.63 -17.34
CA LYS A 76 2.93 -1.65 -18.69
C LYS A 76 4.09 -2.64 -18.71
N ALA A 77 4.18 -3.42 -19.77
CA ALA A 77 5.27 -4.35 -20.01
C ALA A 77 5.79 -4.16 -21.43
N LYS A 78 7.07 -4.47 -21.66
CA LYS A 78 7.69 -4.39 -22.98
C LYS A 78 7.79 -5.79 -23.59
N VAL A 79 7.38 -5.95 -24.84
CA VAL A 79 7.56 -7.20 -25.58
C VAL A 79 9.05 -7.37 -25.90
N VAL A 80 9.67 -8.44 -25.41
CA VAL A 80 11.09 -8.73 -25.58
C VAL A 80 11.33 -9.76 -26.68
N GLU A 81 10.45 -10.74 -26.83
CA GLU A 81 10.55 -11.75 -27.89
C GLU A 81 9.16 -12.22 -28.32
N VAL A 82 8.98 -12.39 -29.63
CA VAL A 82 7.79 -13.01 -30.22
C VAL A 82 8.26 -14.15 -31.11
N ARG A 83 7.93 -15.38 -30.74
CA ARG A 83 8.28 -16.60 -31.50
C ARG A 83 7.05 -17.48 -31.66
N GLY A 84 6.37 -17.35 -32.79
CA GLY A 84 5.12 -18.08 -33.07
C GLY A 84 4.03 -17.72 -32.07
N SER A 85 3.56 -18.69 -31.29
CA SER A 85 2.58 -18.49 -30.21
C SER A 85 3.20 -18.12 -28.85
N LYS A 86 4.53 -18.10 -28.75
CA LYS A 86 5.24 -17.76 -27.52
C LYS A 86 5.61 -16.28 -27.54
N ILE A 87 5.07 -15.52 -26.59
CA ILE A 87 5.38 -14.11 -26.38
C ILE A 87 6.07 -13.99 -25.01
N LEU A 88 7.19 -13.27 -24.97
CA LEU A 88 7.89 -12.92 -23.74
C LEU A 88 7.78 -11.41 -23.52
N ILE A 89 7.33 -11.04 -22.33
CA ILE A 89 7.22 -9.66 -21.88
C ILE A 89 8.17 -9.43 -20.70
N MET A 90 8.69 -8.21 -20.60
CA MET A 90 9.45 -7.75 -19.46
C MET A 90 8.61 -6.75 -18.67
N VAL A 91 8.36 -7.06 -17.40
CA VAL A 91 7.67 -6.20 -16.44
C VAL A 91 8.53 -6.10 -15.20
N GLU A 92 8.89 -4.87 -14.82
CA GLU A 92 9.71 -4.57 -13.63
C GLU A 92 11.02 -5.38 -13.50
N GLY A 93 11.63 -5.73 -14.65
CA GLY A 93 12.89 -6.47 -14.69
C GLY A 93 12.75 -8.00 -14.73
N GLU A 94 11.52 -8.53 -14.66
CA GLU A 94 11.24 -9.96 -14.77
C GLU A 94 10.72 -10.32 -16.17
N LEU A 95 11.19 -11.47 -16.69
CA LEU A 95 10.71 -12.05 -17.95
C LEU A 95 9.56 -13.01 -17.68
N TRP A 96 8.42 -12.74 -18.30
CA TRP A 96 7.23 -13.55 -18.18
C TRP A 96 6.69 -13.97 -19.54
N GLN A 97 6.10 -15.16 -19.58
CA GLN A 97 5.39 -15.62 -20.76
C GLN A 97 4.01 -14.96 -20.82
N ALA A 98 3.61 -14.52 -22.01
CA ALA A 98 2.35 -13.85 -22.25
C ALA A 98 1.58 -14.47 -23.43
N GLU A 99 0.29 -14.16 -23.47
CA GLU A 99 -0.64 -14.44 -24.55
C GLU A 99 -1.42 -13.18 -24.90
N SER A 100 -1.68 -12.99 -26.19
CA SER A 100 -2.36 -11.83 -26.75
C SER A 100 -3.30 -12.29 -27.86
N GLU A 101 -4.46 -11.65 -27.95
CA GLU A 101 -5.36 -11.78 -29.11
C GLU A 101 -4.89 -10.89 -30.27
N ASP A 102 -4.17 -9.81 -29.95
CA ASP A 102 -3.57 -8.90 -30.92
C ASP A 102 -2.24 -9.47 -31.44
N LYS A 103 -1.91 -9.19 -32.70
CA LYS A 103 -0.54 -9.37 -33.21
C LYS A 103 0.37 -8.37 -32.51
N LEU A 104 1.43 -8.88 -31.88
CA LEU A 104 2.44 -8.10 -31.20
C LEU A 104 3.79 -8.25 -31.89
N GLU A 105 4.57 -7.18 -31.87
CA GLU A 105 5.94 -7.14 -32.36
C GLU A 105 6.93 -6.91 -31.22
N GLN A 106 8.18 -7.35 -31.43
CA GLN A 106 9.25 -7.11 -30.48
C GLN A 106 9.48 -5.59 -30.31
N GLY A 107 9.53 -5.14 -29.06
CA GLY A 107 9.74 -3.74 -28.71
C GLY A 107 8.47 -2.97 -28.38
N GLU A 108 7.28 -3.51 -28.67
CA GLU A 108 6.02 -2.87 -28.36
C GLU A 108 5.73 -2.81 -26.85
N THR A 109 4.93 -1.83 -26.46
CA THR A 109 4.44 -1.70 -25.07
C THR A 109 3.03 -2.23 -24.98
N VAL A 110 2.80 -3.12 -24.01
CA VAL A 110 1.51 -3.75 -23.75
C VAL A 110 1.07 -3.48 -22.33
N ILE A 111 -0.24 -3.62 -22.08
CA ILE A 111 -0.80 -3.58 -20.73
C ILE A 111 -1.22 -4.99 -20.30
N ILE A 112 -0.86 -5.37 -19.08
CA ILE A 112 -1.24 -6.66 -18.51
C ILE A 112 -2.69 -6.57 -18.04
N VAL A 113 -3.57 -7.43 -18.56
CA VAL A 113 -5.01 -7.42 -18.26
C VAL A 113 -5.44 -8.62 -17.40
N GLY A 114 -4.59 -9.64 -17.24
CA GLY A 114 -4.88 -10.80 -16.40
C GLY A 114 -3.77 -11.82 -16.42
N PHE A 115 -3.96 -12.92 -15.68
CA PHE A 115 -3.03 -14.05 -15.65
C PHE A 115 -3.81 -15.36 -15.63
N ILE A 116 -3.53 -16.25 -16.58
CA ILE A 116 -4.27 -17.50 -16.79
C ILE A 116 -3.26 -18.58 -17.16
N ASN A 117 -3.37 -19.78 -16.57
CA ASN A 117 -2.53 -20.95 -16.89
C ASN A 117 -1.02 -20.69 -16.87
N GLY A 118 -0.53 -19.85 -15.95
CA GLY A 118 0.90 -19.54 -15.84
C GLY A 118 1.41 -18.48 -16.83
N LYS A 119 0.52 -17.80 -17.56
CA LYS A 119 0.87 -16.77 -18.56
C LYS A 119 0.10 -15.48 -18.31
N PHE A 120 0.72 -14.34 -18.60
CA PHE A 120 0.02 -13.05 -18.60
C PHE A 120 -0.82 -12.88 -19.85
N LYS A 121 -2.08 -12.48 -19.69
CA LYS A 121 -2.88 -11.96 -20.79
C LYS A 121 -2.55 -10.48 -20.97
N VAL A 122 -2.19 -10.09 -22.18
CA VAL A 122 -1.81 -8.71 -22.51
C VAL A 122 -2.63 -8.16 -23.66
N LYS A 123 -2.73 -6.84 -23.74
CA LYS A 123 -3.31 -6.11 -24.87
C LYS A 123 -2.36 -5.03 -25.35
N LEU A 124 -2.36 -4.76 -26.65
CA LEU A 124 -1.57 -3.67 -27.21
C LEU A 124 -2.02 -2.33 -26.60
N LEU A 125 -1.08 -1.59 -26.03
CA LEU A 125 -1.36 -0.26 -25.54
C LEU A 125 -1.33 0.69 -26.74
N LYS A 126 -2.50 0.94 -27.35
CA LYS A 126 -2.64 1.96 -28.39
C LYS A 126 -2.27 3.32 -27.80
N ALA A 127 -1.26 3.96 -28.40
CA ALA A 127 -0.87 5.33 -28.10
C ALA A 127 -1.97 6.32 -28.50
#